data_AF-A0A7C3WIT8-F1
#
_entry.id   AF-A0A7C3WIT8-F1
#
_cell.length_a   1.000
_cell.length_b   1.000
_cell.length_c   1.000
_cell.angle_alpha   90.00
_cell.angle_beta   90.00
_cell.angle_gamma   90.00
#
_symmetry.space_group_name_H-M   'P 1'
#
loop_
_entity.id
_entity.type
_entity.pdbx_description
1 polymer ?
#
loop_
_entity_poly.entity_id
_entity_poly.type
_entity_poly.pdbx_seq_one_letter_code
_entity_poly.pdbx_strand_id
1 'polypeptide(L)'
;MVAVPRRRRKQFFVRRKVCRFCVDPKLAIDYKDVNTLKQFVTERGKIIPRRISGNCALHQRALTRAVKQARLLALMPYVPQMPPP
;
A
#
# COMPACT_ATOMS: atom_id res chain seq x y z
N MET A 1 -20.49 20.94 33.81
CA MET A 1 -20.15 20.09 32.65
C MET A 1 -19.88 21.00 31.44
N VAL A 2 -18.62 21.28 31.11
CA VAL A 2 -18.26 22.20 30.02
C VAL A 2 -18.13 21.41 28.71
N ALA A 3 -18.99 21.70 27.74
CA ALA A 3 -18.92 21.11 26.41
C ALA A 3 -17.72 21.68 25.63
N VAL A 4 -16.71 20.85 25.36
CA VAL A 4 -15.56 21.24 24.52
C VAL A 4 -15.96 21.15 23.04
N PRO A 5 -15.92 22.26 22.27
CA PRO A 5 -16.26 22.23 20.86
C PRO A 5 -15.22 21.40 20.09
N ARG A 6 -15.68 20.35 19.40
CA ARG A 6 -14.84 19.51 18.56
C ARG A 6 -14.31 20.35 17.39
N ARG A 7 -13.03 20.74 17.44
CA ARG A 7 -12.32 21.40 16.32
C ARG A 7 -12.50 20.57 15.04
N ARG A 8 -13.30 21.06 14.09
CA ARG A 8 -13.39 20.51 12.73
C ARG A 8 -12.01 20.66 12.08
N ARG A 9 -11.28 19.55 11.97
CA ARG A 9 -10.02 19.50 11.21
C ARG A 9 -10.32 19.92 9.77
N LYS A 10 -9.77 21.06 9.36
CA LYS A 10 -9.74 21.52 7.96
C LYS A 10 -9.16 20.38 7.12
N GLN A 11 -10.02 19.73 6.34
CA GLN A 11 -9.61 18.70 5.40
C GLN A 11 -8.87 19.42 4.29
N PHE A 12 -7.54 19.44 4.37
CA PHE A 12 -6.71 19.85 3.25
C PHE A 12 -7.11 18.98 2.06
N PHE A 13 -7.60 19.61 0.98
CA PHE A 13 -7.92 18.93 -0.27
C PHE A 13 -6.62 18.44 -0.89
N VAL A 14 -6.12 17.31 -0.40
CA VAL A 14 -5.01 16.60 -1.03
C VAL A 14 -5.51 16.15 -2.39
N ARG A 15 -4.91 16.68 -3.46
CA ARG A 15 -5.15 16.22 -4.85
C ARG A 15 -5.09 14.70 -4.86
N ARG A 16 -6.20 14.07 -5.29
CA ARG A 16 -6.30 12.61 -5.38
C ARG A 16 -5.27 12.15 -6.41
N LYS A 17 -4.23 11.44 -5.96
CA LYS A 17 -3.30 10.76 -6.87
C LYS A 17 -4.11 9.73 -7.68
N VAL A 18 -3.81 9.65 -8.98
CA VAL A 18 -4.46 8.70 -9.89
C VAL A 18 -3.94 7.30 -9.60
N CYS A 19 -4.83 6.32 -9.54
CA CYS A 19 -4.46 4.92 -9.31
C CYS A 19 -3.80 4.34 -10.57
N ARG A 20 -2.54 3.91 -10.46
CA ARG A 20 -1.77 3.27 -11.54
C ARG A 20 -2.52 2.12 -12.21
N PHE A 21 -3.09 1.21 -11.40
CA PHE A 21 -3.88 0.06 -11.89
C PHE A 21 -5.21 0.43 -12.57
N CYS A 22 -5.73 1.63 -12.35
CA CYS A 22 -6.93 2.08 -13.05
C CYS A 22 -6.60 2.66 -14.43
N VAL A 23 -5.37 3.14 -14.62
CA VAL A 23 -4.91 3.73 -15.89
C VAL A 23 -4.41 2.63 -16.83
N ASP A 24 -3.68 1.66 -16.28
CA ASP A 24 -3.10 0.55 -17.04
C ASP A 24 -3.83 -0.76 -16.70
N PRO A 25 -4.87 -1.16 -17.44
CA PRO A 25 -5.60 -2.41 -17.19
C PRO A 25 -4.76 -3.66 -17.45
N LYS A 26 -3.64 -3.54 -18.17
CA LYS A 26 -2.68 -4.63 -18.40
C LYS A 26 -1.88 -4.98 -17.15
N LEU A 27 -1.81 -4.07 -16.17
CA LEU A 27 -1.17 -4.33 -14.88
C LEU A 27 -2.19 -5.02 -13.97
N ALA A 28 -2.28 -6.35 -14.07
CA ALA A 28 -3.04 -7.15 -13.11
C ALA A 28 -2.29 -7.24 -11.77
N ILE A 29 -3.05 -7.41 -10.67
CA ILE A 29 -2.49 -7.56 -9.32
C ILE A 29 -2.48 -9.06 -9.00
N ASP A 30 -1.36 -9.71 -9.28
CA ASP A 30 -1.15 -11.13 -9.00
C ASP A 30 -0.04 -11.34 -7.96
N TYR A 31 -0.15 -12.42 -7.19
CA TYR A 31 0.86 -12.78 -6.18
C TYR A 31 2.16 -13.33 -6.78
N LYS A 32 2.12 -13.76 -8.04
CA LYS A 32 3.26 -14.32 -8.77
C LYS A 32 4.22 -13.23 -9.25
N ASP A 33 3.69 -12.03 -9.52
CA ASP A 33 4.47 -10.92 -10.07
C ASP A 33 5.19 -10.14 -8.96
N VAL A 34 6.28 -10.72 -8.46
CA VAL A 34 7.03 -10.12 -7.35
C VAL A 34 7.56 -8.72 -7.71
N ASN A 35 7.86 -8.46 -8.98
CA ASN A 35 8.38 -7.18 -9.45
C ASN A 35 7.38 -6.03 -9.28
N THR A 36 6.09 -6.26 -9.54
CA THR A 36 5.05 -5.24 -9.35
C THR A 36 4.77 -5.05 -7.87
N LEU A 37 4.70 -6.14 -7.09
CA LEU A 37 4.45 -6.10 -5.65
C LEU A 37 5.57 -5.40 -4.87
N LYS A 38 6.84 -5.60 -5.27
CA LYS A 38 8.00 -4.94 -4.66
C LYS A 38 7.89 -3.41 -4.70
N GLN A 39 7.30 -2.82 -5.73
CA GLN A 39 7.09 -1.36 -5.81
C GLN A 39 6.11 -0.82 -4.76
N PHE A 40 5.22 -1.68 -4.23
CA PHE A 40 4.23 -1.32 -3.22
C PHE A 40 4.64 -1.73 -1.80
N VAL A 41 5.87 -2.20 -1.63
CA VAL A 41 6.45 -2.59 -0.35
C VAL A 41 7.70 -1.74 -0.11
N THR A 42 7.89 -1.29 1.12
CA THR A 42 9.10 -0.58 1.50
C THR A 42 10.28 -1.54 1.59
N GLU A 43 11.50 -1.01 1.56
CA GLU A 43 12.72 -1.80 1.78
C GLU A 43 12.69 -2.63 3.07
N ARG A 44 11.96 -2.14 4.09
CA ARG A 44 11.74 -2.83 5.36
C ARG A 44 10.66 -3.92 5.31
N GLY A 45 10.16 -4.29 4.14
CA GLY A 45 9.10 -5.29 4.01
C GLY A 45 7.72 -4.82 4.49
N LYS A 46 7.48 -3.52 4.70
CA LYS A 46 6.15 -3.00 5.10
C LYS A 46 5.34 -2.59 3.87
N ILE A 47 4.03 -2.87 3.88
CA ILE A 47 3.14 -2.46 2.78
C ILE A 47 2.97 -0.94 2.81
N ILE A 48 3.18 -0.29 1.67
CA ILE A 48 3.03 1.16 1.54
C ILE A 48 1.54 1.53 1.69
N PRO A 49 1.21 2.50 2.57
CA PRO A 49 -0.17 2.92 2.74
C PRO A 49 -0.68 3.68 1.51
N ARG A 50 -1.99 3.56 1.25
CA ARG A 50 -2.73 4.21 0.14
C ARG A 50 -2.41 5.68 -0.06
N ARG A 51 -2.19 6.44 1.02
CA ARG A 51 -1.89 7.88 0.96
C ARG A 51 -0.58 8.20 0.22
N ILE A 52 0.36 7.25 0.23
CA ILE A 52 1.66 7.39 -0.43
C ILE A 52 1.55 6.85 -1.86
N SER A 53 1.06 5.60 -2.00
CA SER A 53 0.96 4.88 -3.29
C SER A 53 -0.09 5.45 -4.25
N GLY A 54 -1.12 6.14 -3.76
CA GLY A 54 -2.15 6.76 -4.61
C GLY A 54 -3.15 5.79 -5.24
N ASN A 55 -3.18 4.53 -4.81
CA ASN A 55 -4.06 3.51 -5.39
C ASN A 55 -5.52 3.62 -4.90
N CYS A 56 -6.47 3.06 -5.66
CA CYS A 56 -7.88 3.00 -5.28
C CYS A 56 -8.09 2.04 -4.11
N ALA A 57 -9.18 2.23 -3.33
CA ALA A 57 -9.47 1.36 -2.19
C ALA A 57 -9.72 -0.10 -2.57
N LEU A 58 -10.24 -0.36 -3.77
CA LEU A 58 -10.42 -1.70 -4.32
C LEU A 58 -9.06 -2.35 -4.63
N HIS A 59 -8.22 -1.66 -5.39
CA HIS A 59 -6.89 -2.13 -5.74
C HIS A 59 -5.96 -2.28 -4.53
N GLN A 60 -6.04 -1.40 -3.52
CA GLN A 60 -5.27 -1.58 -2.29
C GLN A 60 -5.68 -2.86 -1.54
N ARG A 61 -6.99 -3.19 -1.51
CA ARG A 61 -7.47 -4.44 -0.90
C ARG A 61 -6.98 -5.66 -1.67
N ALA A 62 -6.99 -5.62 -3.01
CA ALA A 62 -6.42 -6.69 -3.84
C ALA A 62 -4.89 -6.83 -3.62
N LEU A 63 -4.16 -5.71 -3.66
CA LEU A 63 -2.71 -5.67 -3.41
C LEU A 63 -2.34 -6.26 -2.04
N THR A 64 -3.05 -5.87 -0.98
CA THR A 64 -2.75 -6.40 0.36
C THR A 64 -2.99 -7.91 0.46
N ARG A 65 -3.98 -8.46 -0.27
CA ARG A 65 -4.20 -9.92 -0.36
C ARG A 65 -3.06 -10.60 -1.12
N ALA A 66 -2.70 -10.08 -2.30
CA ALA A 66 -1.62 -10.62 -3.12
C ALA A 66 -0.26 -10.59 -2.38
N VAL A 67 0.08 -9.47 -1.71
CA VAL A 67 1.32 -9.37 -0.92
C VAL A 67 1.32 -10.37 0.24
N LYS A 68 0.18 -10.58 0.92
CA LYS A 68 0.10 -11.58 1.99
C LYS A 68 0.29 -13.00 1.45
N GLN A 69 -0.33 -13.34 0.33
CA GLN A 69 -0.15 -14.63 -0.34
C GLN A 69 1.31 -14.84 -0.76
N ALA A 70 1.93 -13.85 -1.40
CA ALA A 70 3.33 -13.91 -1.82
C ALA A 70 4.28 -14.15 -0.64
N ARG A 71 3.98 -13.58 0.53
CA ARG A 71 4.77 -13.82 1.75
C ARG A 71 4.57 -15.20 2.35
N LEU A 72 3.36 -15.76 2.28
CA LEU A 72 3.10 -17.14 2.72
C LEU A 72 3.84 -18.16 1.84
N LEU A 73 3.98 -17.86 0.54
CA LEU A 73 4.71 -18.68 -0.43
C LEU A 73 6.23 -18.40 -0.44
N ALA A 74 6.75 -17.62 0.51
CA ALA A 74 8.16 -17.22 0.58
C ALA A 74 8.71 -16.46 -0.65
N LEU A 75 7.84 -15.90 -1.51
CA LEU A 75 8.25 -15.05 -2.64
C LEU A 75 8.70 -13.65 -2.19
N MET A 76 8.30 -13.23 -0.98
CA MET A 76 8.67 -11.94 -0.39
C MET A 76 8.98 -12.06 1.10
N PRO A 77 10.02 -11.35 1.60
CA PRO A 77 10.37 -11.37 3.02
C PRO A 77 9.42 -10.51 3.87
N TYR A 78 9.24 -10.92 5.13
CA TYR A 78 8.48 -10.16 6.14
C TYR A 78 9.32 -9.07 6.82
N VAL A 79 10.62 -9.32 6.95
CA VAL A 79 11.59 -8.46 7.62
C VAL A 79 12.75 -8.18 6.68
N PRO A 80 13.35 -6.98 6.73
CA PRO A 80 14.60 -6.75 6.04
C PRO A 80 15.66 -7.70 6.62
N GLN A 81 16.45 -8.32 5.77
CA GLN A 81 17.70 -8.92 6.20
C GLN A 81 18.50 -7.83 6.91
N MET A 82 18.77 -8.05 8.19
CA MET A 82 19.43 -7.12 9.08
C MET A 82 20.71 -6.61 8.41
N PRO A 83 20.87 -5.29 8.20
CA PRO A 83 22.19 -4.79 7.83
C PRO A 83 23.11 -5.08 9.03
N PRO A 84 24.26 -5.74 8.82
CA PRO A 84 25.24 -5.94 9.88
C PRO A 84 25.69 -4.59 10.46
N PRO A 85 26.10 -4.56 11.74
CA PRO A 85 26.49 -3.34 12.45
C PRO A 85 27.62 -2.56 11.77
#